data_AF-A0A7X8KE13-F1
#
_entry.id   AF-A0A7X8KE13-F1
#
_cell.length_a   1.000
_cell.length_b   1.000
_cell.length_c   1.000
_cell.angle_alpha   90.00
_cell.angle_beta   90.00
_cell.angle_gamma   90.00
#
_symmetry.space_group_name_H-M   'P 1'
#
loop_
_entity.id
_entity.type
_entity.pdbx_description
1 polymer ?
#
loop_
_entity_poly.entity_id
_entity_poly.type
_entity_poly.pdbx_seq_one_letter_code
_entity_poly.pdbx_strand_id
1 'polypeptide(L)'
;MKKFSNLSLIALMISIFTICSCSKTKQEKIENSWRLIRVKIDSTVNWYESWKFENNMVHMLKENTISNSMDTLYTAKYTVDAGLSKTIVSFEECEEPSYNGNWEIIKLNKEILVMLNKPDGNFVYREFVKE
;
A
#
# COMPACT_ATOMS: atom_id res chain seq x y z
N MET A 1 -7.89 47.77 19.89
CA MET A 1 -8.25 46.45 19.33
C MET A 1 -7.10 45.93 18.46
N LYS A 2 -6.12 45.19 19.02
CA LYS A 2 -4.95 44.66 18.28
C LYS A 2 -4.49 43.27 18.76
N LYS A 3 -5.35 42.50 19.45
CA LYS A 3 -5.01 41.15 19.97
C LYS A 3 -5.49 39.98 19.10
N PHE A 4 -6.31 40.25 18.08
CA PHE A 4 -6.91 39.20 17.24
C PHE A 4 -6.02 38.71 16.09
N SER A 5 -4.97 39.43 15.67
CA SER A 5 -4.11 38.95 14.57
C SER A 5 -3.14 37.84 14.96
N ASN A 6 -2.78 37.72 16.25
CA ASN A 6 -1.87 36.66 16.71
C ASN A 6 -2.56 35.30 16.90
N LEU A 7 -3.87 35.28 17.20
CA LEU A 7 -4.61 34.02 17.38
C LEU A 7 -4.80 33.28 16.05
N SER A 8 -5.04 34.02 14.97
CA SER A 8 -5.18 33.48 13.61
C SER A 8 -3.90 32.82 13.12
N LEU A 9 -2.73 33.36 13.45
CA LEU A 9 -1.43 32.81 13.04
C LEU A 9 -1.13 31.48 13.77
N ILE A 10 -1.49 31.41 15.06
CA ILE A 10 -1.33 30.20 15.87
C ILE A 10 -2.28 29.10 15.37
N ALA A 11 -3.53 29.42 15.07
CA ALA A 11 -4.49 28.46 14.50
C ALA A 11 -4.04 27.93 13.13
N LEU A 12 -3.43 28.78 12.29
CA LEU A 12 -2.88 28.39 10.99
C LEU A 12 -1.64 27.49 11.13
N MET A 13 -0.77 27.72 12.12
CA MET A 13 0.35 26.82 12.37
C MET A 13 -0.12 25.45 12.87
N ILE A 14 -1.10 25.41 13.77
CA ILE A 14 -1.64 24.15 14.32
C ILE A 14 -2.27 23.29 13.20
N SER A 15 -2.97 23.89 12.23
CA SER A 15 -3.57 23.14 11.13
C SER A 15 -2.53 22.46 10.23
N ILE A 16 -1.37 23.10 9.99
CA ILE A 16 -0.29 22.53 9.16
C ILE A 16 0.31 21.26 9.81
N PHE A 17 0.47 21.24 11.14
CA PHE A 17 1.04 20.09 11.84
C PHE A 17 0.11 18.86 11.84
N THR A 18 -1.21 19.06 11.80
CA THR A 18 -2.16 17.93 11.82
C THR A 18 -2.15 17.11 10.52
N ILE A 19 -1.79 17.70 9.39
CA ILE A 19 -1.82 17.04 8.08
C ILE A 19 -0.64 16.07 7.93
N CYS A 20 0.55 16.47 8.41
CA CYS A 20 1.76 15.65 8.29
C CYS A 20 1.73 14.38 9.16
N SER A 21 0.97 14.38 10.27
CA SER A 21 0.86 13.21 11.13
C SER A 21 0.02 12.09 10.50
N CYS A 22 -0.93 12.41 9.63
CA CYS A 22 -1.86 11.42 9.08
C CYS A 22 -1.19 10.51 8.04
N SER A 23 -0.25 11.04 7.26
CA SER A 23 0.46 10.28 6.22
C SER A 23 1.38 9.22 6.81
N LYS A 24 2.15 9.59 7.83
CA LYS A 24 3.05 8.68 8.54
C LYS A 24 2.30 7.47 9.12
N THR A 25 1.13 7.69 9.71
CA THR A 25 0.31 6.60 10.28
C THR A 25 -0.22 5.63 9.23
N LYS A 26 -0.48 6.06 7.99
CA LYS A 26 -0.92 5.14 6.91
C LYS A 26 0.23 4.36 6.31
N GLN A 27 1.40 4.98 6.15
CA GLN A 27 2.61 4.30 5.75
C GLN A 27 3.00 3.20 6.75
N GLU A 28 3.01 3.51 8.05
CA GLU A 28 3.29 2.52 9.11
C GLU A 28 2.27 1.35 9.11
N LYS A 29 1.03 1.59 8.68
CA LYS A 29 0.02 0.52 8.57
C LYS A 29 0.25 -0.40 7.38
N ILE A 30 0.75 0.11 6.26
CA ILE A 30 1.04 -0.73 5.08
C ILE A 30 2.35 -1.50 5.23
N GLU A 31 3.33 -0.97 5.98
CA GLU A 31 4.62 -1.59 6.32
C GLU A 31 4.47 -2.88 7.14
N ASN A 32 4.03 -3.94 6.48
CA ASN A 32 3.77 -5.27 7.01
C ASN A 32 3.91 -6.31 5.87
N SER A 33 3.79 -7.58 6.23
CA SER A 33 3.62 -8.68 5.28
C SER A 33 2.15 -8.96 5.01
N TRP A 34 1.81 -9.11 3.74
CA TRP A 34 0.45 -9.25 3.24
C TRP A 34 0.37 -10.42 2.27
N ARG A 35 -0.37 -11.45 2.63
CA ARG A 35 -0.61 -12.59 1.77
C ARG A 35 -1.75 -12.32 0.80
N LEU A 36 -1.50 -12.48 -0.49
CA LEU A 36 -2.50 -12.31 -1.53
C LEU A 36 -3.59 -13.39 -1.41
N ILE A 37 -4.84 -12.95 -1.36
CA ILE A 37 -6.04 -13.81 -1.45
C ILE A 37 -6.45 -13.86 -2.93
N ARG A 38 -6.54 -15.07 -3.48
CA ARG A 38 -7.18 -15.28 -4.78
C ARG A 38 -8.55 -15.91 -4.58
N VAL A 39 -9.61 -15.11 -4.69
CA VAL A 39 -10.99 -15.60 -4.68
C VAL A 39 -11.29 -16.20 -6.06
N LYS A 40 -11.04 -17.52 -6.19
CA LYS A 40 -11.40 -18.42 -7.32
C LYS A 40 -10.84 -18.09 -8.71
N ILE A 41 -9.97 -18.97 -9.21
CA ILE A 41 -10.03 -19.39 -10.63
C ILE A 41 -9.95 -20.92 -10.77
N ASP A 42 -9.20 -21.64 -9.93
CA ASP A 42 -9.15 -23.10 -10.01
C ASP A 42 -8.66 -23.71 -8.69
N SER A 43 -9.25 -24.83 -8.24
CA SER A 43 -8.84 -25.56 -7.02
C SER A 43 -7.45 -26.20 -7.14
N THR A 44 -6.78 -26.00 -8.26
CA THR A 44 -5.44 -26.48 -8.61
C THR A 44 -4.34 -25.44 -8.39
N VAL A 45 -4.71 -24.18 -8.12
CA VAL A 45 -3.76 -23.08 -7.91
C VAL A 45 -3.29 -23.10 -6.45
N ASN A 46 -2.22 -23.85 -6.19
CA ASN A 46 -1.65 -24.07 -4.86
C ASN A 46 -0.49 -23.13 -4.51
N TRP A 47 -0.23 -22.09 -5.31
CA TRP A 47 0.94 -21.24 -5.07
C TRP A 47 0.58 -20.03 -4.19
N TYR A 48 1.43 -19.83 -3.20
CA TYR A 48 1.33 -18.78 -2.19
C TYR A 48 2.10 -17.54 -2.67
N GLU A 49 1.48 -16.36 -2.62
CA GLU A 49 2.10 -15.08 -2.92
C GLU A 49 1.98 -14.17 -1.68
N SER A 50 3.09 -13.63 -1.19
CA SER A 50 3.12 -12.69 -0.06
C SER A 50 3.90 -11.44 -0.42
N TRP A 51 3.41 -10.29 0.00
CA TRP A 51 3.98 -8.98 -0.29
C TRP A 51 4.48 -8.37 1.00
N LYS A 52 5.79 -8.14 1.07
CA LYS A 52 6.44 -7.55 2.24
C LYS A 52 6.84 -6.12 1.95
N PHE A 53 6.22 -5.17 2.64
CA PHE A 53 6.51 -3.75 2.52
C PHE A 53 7.49 -3.34 3.63
N GLU A 54 8.70 -2.96 3.26
CA GLU A 54 9.71 -2.49 4.21
C GLU A 54 10.70 -1.53 3.54
N ASN A 55 11.15 -0.50 4.27
CA ASN A 55 12.20 0.42 3.80
C ASN A 55 11.93 1.05 2.42
N ASN A 56 10.68 1.41 2.12
CA ASN A 56 10.23 1.93 0.81
C ASN A 56 10.39 0.94 -0.36
N MET A 57 10.57 -0.35 -0.07
CA MET A 57 10.58 -1.44 -1.04
C MET A 57 9.43 -2.41 -0.76
N VAL A 58 8.80 -2.91 -1.81
CA VAL A 58 7.89 -4.05 -1.73
C VAL A 58 8.57 -5.26 -2.35
N HIS A 59 8.63 -6.35 -1.58
CA HIS A 59 9.12 -7.64 -2.03
C HIS A 59 7.93 -8.55 -2.26
N MET A 60 7.71 -8.95 -3.52
CA MET A 60 6.68 -9.90 -3.89
C MET A 60 7.33 -11.28 -3.86
N LEU A 61 6.91 -12.08 -2.89
CA LEU A 61 7.47 -13.40 -2.60
C LEU A 61 6.52 -14.49 -3.06
N LYS A 62 7.06 -15.59 -3.54
CA LYS A 62 6.31 -16.78 -3.92
C LYS A 62 6.86 -18.00 -3.22
N GLU A 63 5.98 -18.87 -2.75
CA GLU A 63 6.40 -20.17 -2.21
C GLU A 63 6.86 -21.09 -3.34
N ASN A 64 8.06 -21.63 -3.18
CA ASN A 64 8.57 -22.71 -4.00
C ASN A 64 7.95 -24.02 -3.52
N THR A 65 7.12 -24.65 -4.36
CA THR A 65 6.38 -25.87 -4.02
C THR A 65 7.27 -27.11 -3.82
N ILE A 66 8.55 -27.05 -4.19
CA ILE A 66 9.51 -28.16 -4.04
C ILE A 66 10.24 -28.05 -2.70
N SER A 67 10.65 -26.85 -2.30
CA SER A 67 11.45 -26.61 -1.10
C SER A 67 10.65 -26.04 0.09
N ASN A 68 9.38 -25.68 -0.11
CA ASN A 68 8.55 -24.91 0.85
C ASN A 68 9.26 -23.63 1.36
N SER A 69 10.15 -23.07 0.54
CA SER A 69 10.85 -21.82 0.85
C SER A 69 10.23 -20.67 0.06
N MET A 70 10.20 -19.48 0.66
CA MET A 70 9.81 -18.26 -0.03
C MET A 70 10.96 -17.75 -0.87
N ASP A 71 10.71 -17.48 -2.15
CA ASP A 71 11.66 -16.85 -3.07
C ASP A 71 11.11 -15.49 -3.54
N THR A 72 12.01 -14.56 -3.85
CA THR A 72 11.63 -13.24 -4.35
C THR A 72 11.25 -13.35 -5.82
N LEU A 73 9.99 -13.11 -6.12
CA LEU A 73 9.47 -13.07 -7.49
C LEU A 73 9.83 -11.73 -8.14
N TYR A 74 9.46 -10.62 -7.47
CA TYR A 74 9.72 -9.27 -7.94
C TYR A 74 10.01 -8.33 -6.77
N THR A 75 10.68 -7.23 -7.07
CA THR A 75 10.80 -6.09 -6.15
C THR A 75 10.33 -4.83 -6.85
N ALA A 76 9.85 -3.86 -6.07
CA ALA A 76 9.53 -2.52 -6.57
C ALA A 76 9.81 -1.50 -5.47
N LYS A 77 10.15 -0.27 -5.86
CA LYS A 77 10.07 0.88 -4.96
C LYS A 77 8.61 1.22 -4.75
N TYR A 78 8.24 1.56 -3.52
CA TYR A 78 6.89 2.06 -3.24
C TYR A 78 6.91 3.38 -2.49
N THR A 79 5.89 4.20 -2.76
CA THR A 79 5.58 5.39 -1.98
C THR A 79 4.10 5.39 -1.62
N VAL A 80 3.75 6.04 -0.50
CA VAL A 80 2.36 6.13 -0.03
C VAL A 80 1.95 7.59 0.03
N ASP A 81 1.02 7.99 -0.83
CA ASP A 81 0.34 9.28 -0.73
C ASP A 81 -0.99 9.11 0.00
N ALA A 82 -1.03 9.61 1.23
CA ALA A 82 -2.16 9.52 2.14
C ALA A 82 -2.96 10.83 2.13
N GLY A 83 -3.71 11.05 1.05
CA GLY A 83 -4.67 12.14 0.95
C GLY A 83 -5.85 12.01 1.94
N LEU A 84 -6.64 13.09 2.02
CA LEU A 84 -7.84 13.17 2.86
C LEU A 84 -8.95 12.23 2.37
N SER A 85 -9.13 12.12 1.05
CA SER A 85 -10.18 11.32 0.42
C SER A 85 -9.72 9.94 -0.03
N LYS A 86 -8.45 9.81 -0.40
CA LYS A 86 -7.89 8.59 -1.00
C LYS A 86 -6.50 8.32 -0.45
N THR A 87 -6.08 7.07 -0.51
CA THR A 87 -4.70 6.68 -0.25
C THR A 87 -4.19 5.92 -1.45
N ILE A 88 -3.09 6.39 -2.02
CA ILE A 88 -2.47 5.84 -3.21
C ILE A 88 -1.12 5.24 -2.81
N VAL A 89 -0.86 4.03 -3.29
CA VAL A 89 0.47 3.42 -3.27
C VAL A 89 0.99 3.45 -4.69
N SER A 90 2.12 4.08 -4.92
CA SER A 90 2.76 4.11 -6.24
C SER A 90 3.90 3.10 -6.26
N PHE A 91 3.90 2.19 -7.23
CA PHE A 91 5.00 1.27 -7.47
C PHE A 91 5.82 1.71 -8.68
N GLU A 92 7.14 1.67 -8.52
CA GLU A 92 8.09 2.06 -9.55
C GLU A 92 9.25 1.06 -9.60
N GLU A 93 9.94 1.02 -10.74
CA GLU A 93 11.13 0.19 -10.97
C GLU A 93 10.89 -1.33 -10.77
N CYS A 94 9.64 -1.79 -10.89
CA CYS A 94 9.36 -3.23 -10.94
C CYS A 94 9.73 -3.80 -12.32
N GLU A 95 10.46 -4.91 -12.34
CA GLU A 95 10.82 -5.64 -13.56
C GLU A 95 9.59 -6.16 -14.32
N GLU A 96 8.51 -6.51 -13.58
CA GLU A 96 7.22 -6.88 -14.16
C GLU A 96 6.33 -5.62 -14.26
N PRO A 97 6.18 -5.04 -15.47
CA PRO A 97 5.59 -3.70 -15.62
C PRO A 97 4.12 -3.61 -15.19
N SER A 98 3.39 -4.73 -15.17
CA SER A 98 2.00 -4.77 -14.74
C SER A 98 1.80 -4.41 -13.26
N TYR A 99 2.86 -4.42 -12.45
CA TYR A 99 2.83 -3.96 -11.07
C TYR A 99 3.03 -2.46 -10.91
N ASN A 100 3.73 -1.81 -11.85
CA ASN A 100 4.06 -0.40 -11.75
C ASN A 100 2.81 0.49 -11.85
N GLY A 101 2.92 1.70 -11.30
CA GLY A 101 1.87 2.71 -11.33
C GLY A 101 1.11 2.86 -10.02
N ASN A 102 -0.04 3.54 -10.09
CA ASN A 102 -0.78 3.99 -8.91
C ASN A 102 -1.88 3.01 -8.51
N TRP A 103 -1.81 2.52 -7.28
CA TRP A 103 -2.76 1.62 -6.65
C TRP A 103 -3.56 2.37 -5.59
N GLU A 104 -4.87 2.48 -5.77
CA GLU A 104 -5.77 3.04 -4.76
C GLU A 104 -6.01 2.01 -3.65
N ILE A 105 -5.70 2.36 -2.41
CA ILE A 105 -6.07 1.58 -1.24
C ILE A 105 -7.55 1.80 -0.96
N ILE A 106 -8.35 0.78 -1.23
CA ILE A 106 -9.80 0.77 -0.97
C ILE A 106 -10.08 0.41 0.49
N LYS A 107 -9.26 -0.46 1.09
CA LYS A 107 -9.39 -0.88 2.48
C LYS A 107 -8.01 -1.17 3.07
N LEU A 108 -7.75 -0.66 4.27
CA LEU A 108 -6.56 -0.96 5.07
C LEU A 108 -6.93 -0.97 6.56
N ASN A 109 -6.88 -2.15 7.16
CA ASN A 109 -7.03 -2.33 8.61
C ASN A 109 -5.95 -3.29 9.14
N LYS A 110 -6.10 -3.80 10.38
CA LYS A 110 -5.10 -4.69 10.99
C LYS A 110 -5.01 -6.07 10.35
N GLU A 111 -5.97 -6.47 9.52
CA GLU A 111 -6.12 -7.83 9.01
C GLU A 111 -6.20 -7.89 7.48
N ILE A 112 -6.70 -6.83 6.84
CA ILE A 112 -7.05 -6.82 5.42
C ILE A 112 -6.47 -5.57 4.75
N LEU A 113 -5.89 -5.80 3.58
CA LEU A 113 -5.50 -4.78 2.61
C LEU A 113 -6.23 -5.08 1.29
N VAL A 114 -6.85 -4.06 0.69
CA VAL A 114 -7.46 -4.15 -0.65
C VAL A 114 -6.94 -2.99 -1.49
N MET A 115 -6.37 -3.32 -2.64
CA MET A 115 -5.80 -2.37 -3.58
C MET A 115 -6.46 -2.49 -4.95
N LEU A 116 -6.57 -1.35 -5.62
CA LEU A 116 -7.17 -1.23 -6.95
C LEU A 116 -6.24 -0.45 -7.88
N ASN A 117 -5.86 -1.05 -9.00
CA ASN A 117 -5.18 -0.36 -10.08
C ASN A 117 -6.10 -0.26 -11.30
N LYS A 118 -5.96 0.83 -12.06
CA LYS A 118 -6.79 1.09 -13.26
C LYS A 118 -5.92 1.37 -14.48
N PRO A 119 -5.14 0.39 -14.98
CA PRO A 119 -4.32 0.59 -16.16
C PRO A 119 -5.24 0.55 -17.39
N ASP A 120 -5.16 1.59 -18.22
CA ASP A 120 -5.84 1.67 -19.52
C ASP A 120 -7.34 1.35 -19.50
N GLY A 121 -8.03 1.72 -18.42
CA GLY A 121 -9.47 1.53 -18.26
C GLY A 121 -9.92 0.14 -17.77
N ASN A 122 -9.00 -0.81 -17.60
CA ASN A 122 -9.27 -2.08 -16.95
C ASN A 122 -9.14 -1.97 -15.43
N PHE A 123 -9.86 -2.77 -14.66
CA PHE A 123 -9.76 -2.80 -13.20
C PHE A 123 -8.96 -4.01 -12.75
N VAL A 124 -7.85 -3.79 -12.05
CA VAL A 124 -7.06 -4.85 -11.42
C VAL A 124 -7.24 -4.74 -9.90
N TYR A 125 -7.92 -5.74 -9.33
CA TYR A 125 -8.16 -5.84 -7.89
C TYR A 125 -7.18 -6.81 -7.24
N ARG A 126 -6.64 -6.44 -6.08
CA ARG A 126 -5.87 -7.34 -5.23
C ARG A 126 -6.33 -7.24 -3.78
N GLU A 127 -6.62 -8.38 -3.20
CA GLU A 127 -7.04 -8.52 -1.80
C GLU A 127 -5.96 -9.28 -1.05
N PHE A 128 -5.65 -8.84 0.16
CA PHE A 128 -4.62 -9.44 0.99
C PHE A 128 -5.12 -9.62 2.42
N VAL A 129 -4.63 -10.66 3.08
CA VAL A 129 -4.68 -10.81 4.53
C VAL A 129 -3.32 -10.55 5.15
N LYS A 130 -3.29 -10.01 6.36
CA LYS A 130 -2.07 -9.86 7.12
C LYS A 130 -1.47 -11.22 7.47
N GLU A 131 -0.15 -11.31 7.36
CA GLU A 131 0.67 -12.46 7.79
C GLU A 131 1.26 -12.25 9.19
#